data_AF-A0A2N2AN11-F1
#
_entry.id   AF-A0A2N2AN11-F1
#
_cell.length_a   1.000
_cell.length_b   1.000
_cell.length_c   1.000
_cell.angle_alpha   90.00
_cell.angle_beta   90.00
_cell.angle_gamma   90.00
#
_symmetry.space_group_name_H-M   'P 1'
#
loop_
_entity.id
_entity.type
_entity.pdbx_description
1 polymer ?
#
loop_
_entity_poly.entity_id
_entity_poly.type
_entity_poly.pdbx_seq_one_letter_code
_entity_poly.pdbx_strand_id
1 'polypeptide(L)' 'MQEPTIEQVQALNGRIVAMLSPEELSVFRFYCENGRKYGVAISVISDVDPAELAIASRQQADELLHRSNGKITVEVRQG' A
#
# COMPACT_ATOMS: atom_id res chain seq x y z
N MET A 1 14.42 -4.90 -14.41
CA MET A 1 13.95 -4.54 -13.06
C MET A 1 13.81 -5.84 -12.30
N GLN A 2 14.46 -5.99 -11.14
CA GLN A 2 14.34 -7.19 -10.33
C GLN A 2 12.92 -7.26 -9.75
N GLU A 3 12.30 -8.44 -9.79
CA GLU A 3 11.01 -8.66 -9.15
C GLU A 3 11.19 -8.52 -7.63
N PRO A 4 10.38 -7.68 -6.95
CA PRO A 4 10.53 -7.50 -5.52
C PRO A 4 10.15 -8.78 -4.77
N THR A 5 10.84 -9.09 -3.67
CA THR A 5 10.62 -10.34 -2.93
C THR A 5 9.45 -10.25 -1.96
N ILE A 6 8.93 -11.42 -1.54
CA ILE A 6 7.84 -11.48 -0.56
C ILE A 6 8.27 -10.84 0.77
N GLU A 7 9.55 -10.95 1.14
CA GLU A 7 10.11 -10.29 2.32
C GLU A 7 10.04 -8.76 2.23
N GLN A 8 10.27 -8.19 1.04
CA GLN A 8 10.19 -6.74 0.84
C GLN A 8 8.76 -6.23 1.03
N VAL A 9 7.75 -6.95 0.54
CA VAL A 9 6.35 -6.56 0.75
C VAL A 9 5.92 -6.82 2.19
N GLN A 10 6.38 -7.88 2.84
CA GLN A 10 6.13 -8.11 4.26
C GLN A 10 6.73 -7.00 5.15
N ALA A 11 7.87 -6.43 4.78
CA ALA A 11 8.46 -5.29 5.48
C ALA A 11 7.59 -4.02 5.41
N LEU A 12 6.64 -3.95 4.47
CA LEU A 12 5.65 -2.87 4.39
C LEU A 12 4.47 -3.10 5.35
N ASN A 13 4.32 -4.29 5.91
CA ASN A 13 3.24 -4.58 6.85
C ASN A 13 3.34 -3.69 8.10
N GLY A 14 2.27 -2.97 8.40
CA GLY A 14 2.23 -1.98 9.47
C GLY A 14 2.83 -0.61 9.14
N ARG A 15 3.44 -0.43 7.96
CA ARG A 15 3.92 0.89 7.48
C ARG A 15 2.77 1.74 6.99
N ILE A 16 2.96 3.06 7.05
CA ILE A 16 2.01 4.05 6.54
C ILE A 16 2.31 4.29 5.07
N VAL A 17 1.30 4.20 4.18
CA VAL A 17 1.49 4.37 2.73
C VAL A 17 2.17 5.71 2.40
N ALA A 18 1.78 6.78 3.08
CA ALA A 18 2.33 8.13 2.89
C ALA A 18 3.81 8.26 3.32
N MET A 19 4.34 7.32 4.11
CA MET A 19 5.74 7.30 4.55
C MET A 19 6.62 6.33 3.77
N LEU A 20 6.08 5.69 2.72
CA LEU A 20 6.86 4.78 1.90
C LEU A 20 7.88 5.55 1.04
N SER A 21 9.11 5.06 1.05
CA SER A 21 10.15 5.51 0.12
C SER A 21 9.79 5.15 -1.33
N PRO A 22 10.40 5.79 -2.35
CA PRO A 22 10.13 5.47 -3.75
C PRO A 22 10.31 3.98 -4.10
N GLU A 23 11.31 3.33 -3.50
CA GLU A 23 11.58 1.91 -3.65
C GLU A 23 10.46 1.05 -3.04
N GLU A 24 10.00 1.39 -1.84
CA GLU A 24 8.91 0.70 -1.15
C GLU A 24 7.58 0.88 -1.86
N LEU A 25 7.32 2.06 -2.42
CA LEU A 25 6.14 2.33 -3.23
C LEU A 25 6.13 1.47 -4.50
N SER A 26 7.31 1.21 -5.08
CA SER A 26 7.45 0.30 -6.22
C SER A 26 7.11 -1.14 -5.84
N VAL A 27 7.59 -1.62 -4.68
CA VAL A 27 7.23 -2.93 -4.11
C VAL A 27 5.72 -3.01 -3.86
N PHE A 28 5.15 -2.01 -3.20
CA PHE A 28 3.72 -1.94 -2.91
C PHE A 28 2.88 -2.02 -4.19
N ARG A 29 3.18 -1.22 -5.20
CA ARG A 29 2.46 -1.23 -6.48
C ARG A 29 2.57 -2.58 -7.18
N PHE A 30 3.78 -3.14 -7.23
CA PHE A 30 4.00 -4.44 -7.86
C PHE A 30 3.11 -5.52 -7.26
N TYR A 31 3.07 -5.63 -5.93
CA TYR A 31 2.25 -6.62 -5.23
C TYR A 31 0.76 -6.23 -5.13
N CYS A 32 0.41 -4.95 -5.27
CA CYS A 32 -0.98 -4.55 -5.41
C CYS A 32 -1.57 -5.05 -6.74
N GLU A 33 -0.78 -5.04 -7.81
CA GLU A 33 -1.21 -5.51 -9.14
C GLU A 33 -1.00 -7.02 -9.33
N ASN A 34 0.13 -7.56 -8.85
CA ASN A 34 0.55 -8.93 -9.10
C ASN A 34 0.45 -9.85 -7.88
N GLY A 35 0.09 -9.34 -6.69
CA GLY A 35 0.17 -10.09 -5.43
C GLY A 35 -0.62 -11.39 -5.43
N ARG A 36 -1.78 -11.42 -6.11
CA ARG A 36 -2.58 -12.64 -6.28
C ARG A 36 -1.79 -13.79 -6.91
N LYS A 37 -0.84 -13.50 -7.81
CA LYS A 37 0.04 -14.50 -8.45
C LYS A 37 1.08 -15.08 -7.48
N TYR A 38 1.48 -14.31 -6.48
CA TYR A 38 2.49 -14.68 -5.48
C TYR A 38 1.87 -15.14 -4.15
N GLY A 39 0.54 -15.29 -4.07
CA GLY A 39 -0.15 -15.62 -2.82
C GLY A 39 -0.13 -14.48 -1.79
N VAL A 40 0.11 -13.23 -2.22
CA VAL A 40 0.16 -12.05 -1.36
C VAL A 40 -1.12 -11.23 -1.57
N ALA A 41 -1.85 -10.98 -0.49
CA ALA A 41 -2.94 -10.04 -0.45
C ALA A 41 -2.49 -8.79 0.32
N ILE A 42 -2.49 -7.63 -0.34
CA ILE A 42 -2.26 -6.35 0.31
C ILE A 42 -3.60 -5.66 0.51
N SER A 43 -3.84 -5.14 1.70
CA SER A 43 -4.96 -4.26 2.01
C SER A 43 -4.44 -3.00 2.69
N VAL A 44 -4.90 -1.83 2.25
CA VAL A 44 -4.63 -0.58 2.96
C VAL A 44 -5.82 -0.30 3.85
N ILE A 45 -5.62 -0.41 5.16
CA ILE A 45 -6.62 0.02 6.14
C ILE A 45 -6.35 1.50 6.35
N SER A 46 -6.99 2.33 5.53
CA SER A 46 -7.05 3.76 5.77
C SER A 46 -8.20 4.04 6.72
N ASP A 47 -7.96 4.88 7.73
CA ASP A 47 -9.02 5.43 8.60
C ASP A 47 -9.91 6.45 7.86
N VAL A 48 -9.60 6.68 6.58
CA VAL A 48 -10.34 7.56 5.70
C VAL A 48 -11.14 6.74 4.71
N ASP A 49 -12.44 6.95 4.76
CA ASP A 49 -13.44 6.34 3.89
C ASP A 49 -13.02 6.47 2.42
N PRO A 50 -13.09 5.39 1.63
CA PRO A 50 -12.75 5.44 0.20
C PRO A 50 -13.64 6.42 -0.59
N ALA A 51 -14.79 6.81 -0.02
CA ALA A 51 -15.65 7.86 -0.54
C ALA A 51 -15.03 9.26 -0.42
N GLU A 52 -14.26 9.56 0.63
CA GLU A 52 -13.61 10.86 0.80
C GLU A 52 -12.39 11.01 -0.12
N LEU A 53 -11.68 9.91 -0.42
CA LEU A 53 -10.58 9.90 -1.38
C LEU A 53 -11.05 10.13 -2.83
N ALA A 54 -12.27 9.68 -3.16
CA ALA A 54 -12.84 9.81 -4.51
C ALA A 54 -13.36 11.23 -4.81
N ILE A 55 -13.65 12.04 -3.77
CA ILE A 55 -14.17 13.40 -3.88
C ILE A 55 -13.05 14.45 -3.76
N ALA A 56 -11.89 14.06 -3.21
CA ALA A 56 -10.76 14.96 -3.03
C ALA A 56 -10.10 15.36 -4.37
N SER A 57 -10.09 16.66 -4.67
CA SER A 57 -9.30 17.24 -5.76
C SER A 57 -7.82 16.94 -5.56
N ARG A 58 -7.01 16.84 -6.64
CA ARG A 58 -5.63 16.33 -6.62
C ARG A 58 -4.69 16.95 -5.56
N GLN A 59 -4.95 18.19 -5.13
CA GLN A 59 -4.25 18.84 -4.01
C GLN A 59 -4.74 18.39 -2.62
N GLN A 60 -6.06 18.22 -2.44
CA GLN A 60 -6.60 17.71 -1.17
C GLN A 60 -6.37 16.22 -0.99
N ALA A 61 -6.26 15.45 -2.08
CA ALA A 61 -5.88 14.05 -2.01
C ALA A 61 -4.53 13.88 -1.29
N ASP A 62 -3.58 14.78 -1.56
CA ASP A 62 -2.24 14.76 -0.95
C ASP A 62 -2.28 15.14 0.54
N GLU A 63 -3.07 16.15 0.94
CA GLU A 63 -3.26 16.52 2.35
C GLU A 63 -4.05 15.48 3.14
N LEU A 64 -5.05 14.84 2.51
CA LEU A 64 -5.82 13.76 3.11
C LEU A 64 -4.96 12.49 3.22
N LEU A 65 -4.11 12.19 2.24
CA LEU A 65 -3.08 11.14 2.32
C LEU A 65 -2.05 11.42 3.42
N HIS A 66 -1.62 12.68 3.58
CA HIS A 66 -0.70 13.08 4.65
C HIS A 66 -1.33 13.02 6.05
N ARG A 67 -2.65 13.24 6.17
CA ARG A 67 -3.39 13.17 7.44
C ARG A 67 -3.89 11.75 7.76
N SER A 68 -4.13 10.93 6.74
CA SER A 68 -4.54 9.54 6.88
C SER A 68 -3.34 8.68 7.19
N ASN A 69 -3.22 8.26 8.45
CA ASN A 69 -2.25 7.24 8.86
C ASN A 69 -2.67 5.84 8.37
N GLY A 70 -3.02 5.70 7.09
CA GLY A 70 -3.48 4.44 6.51
C GLY A 70 -2.37 3.40 6.58
N LYS A 71 -2.60 2.37 7.40
CA LYS A 71 -1.63 1.30 7.63
C LYS A 71 -1.80 0.23 6.57
N ILE A 72 -0.68 -0.13 5.98
CA ILE A 72 -0.60 -1.25 5.06
C ILE A 72 -0.72 -2.52 5.89
N THR A 73 -1.63 -3.39 5.49
CA THR A 73 -1.74 -4.75 6.00
C THR A 73 -1.37 -5.69 4.87
N VAL A 74 -0.38 -6.55 5.11
CA VAL A 74 0.05 -7.57 4.15
C VAL A 74 -0.29 -8.93 4.70
N GLU A 75 -1.15 -9.66 4.00
CA GLU A 75 -1.49 -11.05 4.27
C GLU A 75 -0.82 -11.93 3.22
N VAL A 76 0.19 -12.69 3.62
CA VAL A 76 0.84 -13.67 2.74
C VAL A 76 0.21 -15.04 3.02
N ARG A 77 -0.53 -15.55 2.05
CA ARG A 77 -1.04 -16.92 2.07
C ARG A 77 0.04 -17.84 1.53
N GLN A 78 0.98 -18.21 2.40
CA GLN A 78 1.87 -19.34 2.11
C GLN A 78 1.01 -20.61 2.14
N GLY A 79 0.86 -21.24 0.98
CA GLY A 79 0.25 -22.55 0.83
C GLY A 79 1.29 -23.66 1.00
#